data_AF-A0A7C1HLK2-F1
#
_entry.id   AF-A0A7C1HLK2-F1
#
_cell.length_a   1.000
_cell.length_b   1.000
_cell.length_c   1.000
_cell.angle_alpha   90.00
_cell.angle_beta   90.00
_cell.angle_gamma   90.00
#
_symmetry.space_group_name_H-M   'P 1'
#
loop_
_entity.id
_entity.type
_entity.pdbx_description
1 polymer ?
#
loop_
_entity_poly.entity_id
_entity_poly.type
_entity_poly.pdbx_seq_one_letter_code
_entity_poly.pdbx_strand_id
1 'polypeptide(L)'
;MTAKGKIMPARLKALLVLVLLGGAVRAGGLEWVVVEAHTPGDFALLAPLNLDVLSHNTRDGLHVLATDRDLESLASLGFRWRTVDYDFSQVRFGARREGSFYGGYRTIAEMEAELVELAQAHPNIFYLFSLGPSYMERDIWCMKVSDNPTQDEEEGKLFIHGNTHAREIMTLEIPMYFLNRIARDYYTDPELARLIDSHEVYVVPSLNPDGHVYVEEHHDGSPYGWRRKNMRPPDGVDLNRNYGHMWGYDDHGSSPNPWAATYRGTAPFSEPETQAVHTLFQRVGFDFAMSYHSFGELLLLPWGYVNQPTPDEETFR
;
A
#
# COMPACT_ATOMS: atom_id res chain seq x y z
N MET A 1 6.66 48.84 28.71
CA MET A 1 5.47 49.29 27.96
C MET A 1 5.37 48.47 26.69
N THR A 2 4.23 47.82 26.52
CA THR A 2 3.92 46.69 25.65
C THR A 2 3.84 47.03 24.17
N ALA A 3 4.56 46.28 23.31
CA ALA A 3 4.25 46.18 21.88
C ALA A 3 3.31 44.98 21.67
N LYS A 4 2.08 45.28 21.20
CA LYS A 4 1.04 44.29 20.89
C LYS A 4 1.31 43.67 19.52
N GLY A 5 1.62 42.37 19.49
CA GLY A 5 1.48 41.55 18.29
C GLY A 5 0.01 41.29 17.98
N LYS A 6 -0.42 41.56 16.75
CA LYS A 6 -1.69 41.06 16.20
C LYS A 6 -1.44 39.69 15.60
N ILE A 7 -1.90 38.66 16.29
CA ILE A 7 -2.01 37.29 15.79
C ILE A 7 -3.30 37.23 14.94
N MET A 8 -3.19 36.89 13.67
CA MET A 8 -4.33 36.49 12.84
C MET A 8 -4.83 35.11 13.30
N PRO A 9 -6.15 34.88 13.46
CA PRO A 9 -6.65 33.56 13.81
C PRO A 9 -6.59 32.64 12.59
N ALA A 10 -6.05 31.44 12.80
CA ALA A 10 -6.15 30.33 11.87
C ALA A 10 -7.64 30.01 11.64
N ARG A 11 -8.07 29.99 10.38
CA ARG A 11 -9.41 29.51 10.01
C ARG A 11 -9.42 27.99 10.14
N LEU A 12 -9.98 27.50 11.25
CA LEU A 12 -10.37 26.11 11.43
C LEU A 12 -11.43 25.78 10.37
N LYS A 13 -11.08 25.01 9.34
CA LYS A 13 -12.08 24.43 8.43
C LYS A 13 -12.70 23.25 9.16
N ALA A 14 -13.90 23.44 9.70
CA ALA A 14 -14.69 22.36 10.28
C ALA A 14 -15.07 21.36 9.17
N LEU A 15 -14.64 20.12 9.32
CA LEU A 15 -15.14 18.97 8.56
C LEU A 15 -16.58 18.73 9.02
N LEU A 16 -17.55 18.93 8.14
CA LEU A 16 -18.96 18.66 8.45
C LEU A 16 -19.20 17.16 8.25
N VAL A 17 -19.08 16.38 9.33
CA VAL A 17 -19.55 14.99 9.37
C VAL A 17 -21.07 15.04 9.53
N LEU A 18 -21.82 14.71 8.47
CA LEU A 18 -23.27 14.60 8.56
C LEU A 18 -23.61 13.28 9.25
N VAL A 19 -24.16 13.34 10.46
CA VAL A 19 -24.59 12.17 11.24
C VAL A 19 -25.97 11.77 10.77
N LEU A 20 -26.06 10.70 9.98
CA LEU A 20 -27.31 9.98 9.74
C LEU A 20 -27.27 8.68 10.55
N LEU A 21 -27.95 8.70 11.71
CA LEU A 21 -28.30 7.48 12.45
C LEU A 21 -29.52 6.87 11.76
N GLY A 22 -29.28 5.93 10.85
CA GLY A 22 -30.37 5.25 10.15
C GLY A 22 -29.88 4.04 9.38
N GLY A 23 -30.31 2.84 9.83
CA GLY A 23 -30.23 1.62 9.05
C GLY A 23 -31.17 1.72 7.85
N ALA A 24 -30.62 2.03 6.68
CA ALA A 24 -31.27 1.82 5.41
C ALA A 24 -30.27 1.09 4.53
N VAL A 25 -30.46 -0.23 4.40
CA VAL A 25 -29.74 -1.08 3.46
C VAL A 25 -30.04 -0.54 2.06
N ARG A 26 -29.06 0.09 1.43
CA ARG A 26 -29.11 0.34 -0.02
C ARG A 26 -28.81 -1.00 -0.70
N ALA A 27 -29.73 -1.44 -1.54
CA ALA A 27 -29.64 -2.76 -2.15
C ALA A 27 -28.40 -2.88 -3.05
N GLY A 28 -27.56 -3.89 -2.77
CA GLY A 28 -26.58 -4.44 -3.69
C GLY A 28 -25.30 -3.64 -3.76
N GLY A 29 -24.57 -3.53 -2.64
CA GLY A 29 -23.31 -2.83 -2.70
C GLY A 29 -22.23 -3.06 -1.65
N LEU A 30 -21.03 -2.60 -2.01
CA LEU A 30 -19.85 -2.51 -1.18
C LEU A 30 -19.81 -1.10 -0.59
N GLU A 31 -19.94 -0.97 0.73
CA GLU A 31 -20.05 0.30 1.45
C GLU A 31 -18.84 0.54 2.34
N TRP A 32 -18.29 1.75 2.34
CA TRP A 32 -17.33 2.13 3.38
C TRP A 32 -18.09 2.45 4.66
N VAL A 33 -17.89 1.65 5.70
CA VAL A 33 -18.46 1.86 7.03
C VAL A 33 -17.37 1.97 8.09
N VAL A 34 -17.71 2.58 9.22
CA VAL A 34 -16.88 2.56 10.43
C VAL A 34 -17.65 1.85 11.53
N VAL A 35 -17.16 0.67 11.90
CA VAL A 35 -17.74 -0.19 12.93
C VAL A 35 -17.27 0.29 14.30
N GLU A 36 -18.20 0.42 15.24
CA GLU A 36 -17.94 0.77 16.65
C GLU A 36 -17.26 -0.42 17.37
N ALA A 37 -15.99 -0.65 17.07
CA ALA A 37 -15.15 -1.68 17.67
C ALA A 37 -13.87 -1.04 18.23
N HIS A 38 -13.63 -1.19 19.54
CA HIS A 38 -12.59 -0.45 20.26
C HIS A 38 -11.73 -1.33 21.16
N THR A 39 -12.18 -2.53 21.49
CA THR A 39 -11.52 -3.40 22.46
C THR A 39 -10.90 -4.63 21.78
N PRO A 40 -9.86 -5.25 22.35
CA PRO A 40 -9.34 -6.53 21.88
C PRO A 40 -10.43 -7.62 21.76
N GLY A 41 -11.44 -7.60 22.64
CA GLY A 41 -12.58 -8.50 22.56
C GLY A 41 -13.44 -8.27 21.32
N ASP A 42 -13.65 -7.02 20.93
CA ASP A 42 -14.38 -6.67 19.71
C ASP A 42 -13.65 -7.21 18.48
N PHE A 43 -12.33 -6.99 18.39
CA PHE A 43 -11.54 -7.49 17.27
C PHE A 43 -11.51 -9.02 17.21
N ALA A 44 -11.49 -9.70 18.36
CA ALA A 44 -11.59 -11.16 18.40
C ALA A 44 -12.93 -11.67 17.86
N LEU A 45 -14.04 -10.97 18.10
CA LEU A 45 -15.35 -11.31 17.54
C LEU A 45 -15.46 -11.01 16.05
N LEU A 46 -14.80 -9.95 15.57
CA LEU A 46 -14.83 -9.53 14.16
C LEU A 46 -13.84 -10.30 13.28
N ALA A 47 -12.74 -10.81 13.83
CA ALA A 47 -11.69 -11.47 13.06
C ALA A 47 -12.20 -12.63 12.18
N PRO A 48 -13.10 -13.52 12.66
CA PRO A 48 -13.65 -14.60 11.85
C PRO A 48 -14.46 -14.13 10.62
N LEU A 49 -14.95 -12.88 10.63
CA LEU A 49 -15.73 -12.34 9.51
C LEU A 49 -14.87 -12.04 8.27
N ASN A 50 -13.54 -11.96 8.41
CA ASN A 50 -12.62 -11.67 7.29
C ASN A 50 -12.99 -10.40 6.48
N LEU A 51 -13.45 -9.38 7.19
CA LEU A 51 -13.84 -8.09 6.65
C LEU A 51 -12.67 -7.43 5.87
N ASP A 52 -12.99 -6.68 4.82
CA ASP A 52 -12.01 -5.83 4.14
C ASP A 52 -11.73 -4.59 4.99
N VAL A 53 -10.85 -4.75 5.96
CA VAL A 53 -10.42 -3.68 6.86
C VAL A 53 -9.54 -2.70 6.09
N LEU A 54 -9.99 -1.44 6.03
CA LEU A 54 -9.28 -0.32 5.44
C LEU A 54 -8.29 0.30 6.43
N SER A 55 -8.72 0.49 7.68
CA SER A 55 -7.85 0.94 8.78
C SER A 55 -8.51 0.67 10.13
N HIS A 56 -7.69 0.68 11.18
CA HIS A 56 -8.13 0.73 12.55
C HIS A 56 -7.64 2.04 13.16
N ASN A 57 -8.53 2.79 13.80
CA ASN A 57 -8.15 3.88 14.69
C ASN A 57 -8.89 3.71 16.02
N THR A 58 -8.15 3.58 17.13
CA THR A 58 -8.74 3.44 18.48
C THR A 58 -9.73 4.54 18.84
N ARG A 59 -9.62 5.72 18.20
CA ARG A 59 -10.51 6.87 18.41
C ARG A 59 -11.83 6.77 17.65
N ASP A 60 -11.81 6.24 16.43
CA ASP A 60 -12.92 6.38 15.48
C ASP A 60 -13.64 5.06 15.16
N GLY A 61 -13.01 3.90 15.47
CA GLY A 61 -13.52 2.56 15.21
C GLY A 61 -12.77 1.82 14.09
N LEU A 62 -13.35 0.74 13.60
CA LEU A 62 -12.79 -0.09 12.52
C LEU A 62 -13.38 0.34 11.17
N HIS A 63 -12.54 0.91 10.29
CA HIS A 63 -12.96 1.25 8.94
C HIS A 63 -12.96 -0.01 8.08
N VAL A 64 -14.11 -0.32 7.50
CA VAL A 64 -14.35 -1.54 6.73
C VAL A 64 -15.01 -1.18 5.42
N LEU A 65 -14.60 -1.85 4.35
CA LEU A 65 -15.34 -1.89 3.11
C LEU A 65 -16.23 -3.14 3.14
N ALA A 66 -17.52 -2.95 3.40
CA ALA A 66 -18.47 -4.00 3.79
C ALA A 66 -19.50 -4.27 2.69
N THR A 67 -19.71 -5.54 2.35
CA THR A 67 -20.86 -5.98 1.55
C THR A 67 -22.13 -6.02 2.40
N ASP A 68 -23.30 -6.13 1.76
CA ASP A 68 -24.57 -6.37 2.46
C ASP A 68 -24.49 -7.55 3.45
N ARG A 69 -23.77 -8.61 3.07
CA ARG A 69 -23.54 -9.80 3.92
C ARG A 69 -22.67 -9.49 5.13
N ASP A 70 -21.65 -8.65 4.97
CA ASP A 70 -20.79 -8.21 6.06
C ASP A 70 -21.60 -7.38 7.06
N LEU A 71 -22.45 -6.47 6.57
CA LEU A 71 -23.34 -5.66 7.40
C LEU A 71 -24.36 -6.53 8.17
N GLU A 72 -24.94 -7.55 7.54
CA GLU A 72 -25.79 -8.53 8.21
C GLU A 72 -25.03 -9.28 9.32
N SER A 73 -23.79 -9.68 9.04
CA SER A 73 -22.94 -10.39 9.99
C SER A 73 -22.57 -9.50 11.19
N LEU A 74 -22.20 -8.24 10.93
CA LEU A 74 -21.93 -7.22 11.95
C LEU A 74 -23.14 -7.00 12.85
N ALA A 75 -24.33 -6.84 12.28
CA ALA A 75 -25.57 -6.69 13.04
C ALA A 75 -25.87 -7.92 13.91
N SER A 76 -25.66 -9.13 13.38
CA SER A 76 -25.89 -10.38 14.12
C SER A 76 -25.00 -10.52 15.36
N LEU A 77 -23.80 -9.93 15.33
CA LEU A 77 -22.86 -9.86 16.45
C LEU A 77 -23.11 -8.67 17.39
N GLY A 78 -24.11 -7.82 17.09
CA GLY A 78 -24.47 -6.65 17.89
C GLY A 78 -23.60 -5.41 17.66
N PHE A 79 -22.76 -5.41 16.62
CA PHE A 79 -21.98 -4.23 16.27
C PHE A 79 -22.84 -3.17 15.59
N ARG A 80 -22.59 -1.90 15.94
CA ARG A 80 -23.12 -0.74 15.22
C ARG A 80 -22.04 -0.20 14.29
N TRP A 81 -22.47 0.51 13.27
CA TRP A 81 -21.58 1.21 12.36
C TRP A 81 -22.21 2.49 11.84
N ARG A 82 -21.36 3.37 11.30
CA ARG A 82 -21.75 4.53 10.51
C ARG A 82 -21.25 4.38 9.08
N THR A 83 -22.05 4.73 8.09
CA THR A 83 -21.59 4.80 6.70
C THR A 83 -20.73 6.05 6.51
N VAL A 84 -19.62 5.88 5.79
CA VAL A 84 -18.76 6.98 5.35
C VAL A 84 -19.25 7.42 3.98
N ASP A 85 -19.95 8.55 3.95
CA ASP A 85 -20.28 9.23 2.69
C ASP A 85 -19.12 10.18 2.35
N TYR A 86 -18.19 9.70 1.52
CA TYR A 86 -17.09 10.52 1.04
C TYR A 86 -17.52 11.24 -0.24
N ASP A 87 -17.72 12.55 -0.15
CA ASP A 87 -17.97 13.37 -1.34
C ASP A 87 -16.69 13.51 -2.16
N PHE A 88 -16.46 12.56 -3.06
CA PHE A 88 -15.33 12.58 -3.99
C PHE A 88 -15.35 13.81 -4.91
N SER A 89 -16.47 14.54 -5.05
CA SER A 89 -16.52 15.82 -5.77
C SER A 89 -15.74 16.95 -5.07
N GLN A 90 -15.43 16.78 -3.78
CA GLN A 90 -14.54 17.67 -3.04
C GLN A 90 -13.05 17.38 -3.27
N VAL A 91 -12.69 16.24 -3.88
CA VAL A 91 -11.29 15.95 -4.22
C VAL A 91 -10.86 16.98 -5.27
N ARG A 92 -10.07 17.95 -4.81
CA ARG A 92 -9.45 18.95 -5.68
C ARG A 92 -8.19 18.32 -6.23
N PHE A 93 -8.30 17.76 -7.43
CA PHE A 93 -7.13 17.38 -8.19
C PHE A 93 -6.31 18.64 -8.50
N GLY A 94 -5.00 18.55 -8.34
CA GLY A 94 -4.06 19.62 -8.71
C GLY A 94 -4.04 19.83 -10.23
N ALA A 95 -3.00 20.50 -10.72
CA ALA A 95 -2.77 20.52 -12.17
C ALA A 95 -2.69 19.08 -12.68
N ARG A 96 -3.61 18.70 -13.57
CA ARG A 96 -3.63 17.37 -14.17
C ARG A 96 -2.43 17.24 -15.08
N ARG A 97 -1.60 16.22 -14.85
CA ARG A 97 -0.56 15.83 -15.81
C ARG A 97 -1.24 15.15 -16.99
N GLU A 98 -0.95 15.58 -18.21
CA GLU A 98 -1.47 14.90 -19.40
C GLU A 98 -1.01 13.43 -19.40
N GLY A 99 -1.92 12.49 -19.70
CA GLY A 99 -1.66 11.05 -19.64
C GLY A 99 -1.85 10.39 -18.27
N SER A 100 -1.94 11.16 -17.17
CA SER A 100 -2.15 10.62 -15.82
C SER A 100 -3.58 10.16 -15.56
N PHE A 101 -3.76 9.25 -14.59
CA PHE A 101 -5.07 8.80 -14.12
C PHE A 101 -5.43 9.42 -12.76
N TYR A 102 -6.72 9.37 -12.39
CA TYR A 102 -7.28 9.86 -11.12
C TYR A 102 -6.70 11.21 -10.64
N GLY A 103 -6.59 12.16 -11.57
CA GLY A 103 -6.19 13.54 -11.33
C GLY A 103 -4.74 13.76 -10.90
N GLY A 104 -3.84 12.91 -11.38
CA GLY A 104 -2.39 13.17 -11.36
C GLY A 104 -1.53 11.94 -11.09
N TYR A 105 -2.11 10.79 -10.79
CA TYR A 105 -1.38 9.56 -10.49
C TYR A 105 -0.88 8.86 -11.76
N ARG A 106 0.26 8.17 -11.64
CA ARG A 106 0.92 7.43 -12.73
C ARG A 106 0.17 6.15 -13.07
N THR A 107 -0.18 6.02 -14.34
CA THR A 107 -0.49 4.70 -14.91
C THR A 107 0.76 3.79 -14.88
N ILE A 108 0.57 2.47 -14.96
CA ILE A 108 1.70 1.53 -15.11
C ILE A 108 2.53 1.89 -16.33
N ALA A 109 1.90 2.23 -17.47
CA ALA A 109 2.61 2.61 -18.68
C ALA A 109 3.47 3.87 -18.50
N GLU A 110 2.98 4.89 -17.79
CA GLU A 110 3.78 6.09 -17.47
C GLU A 110 4.93 5.76 -16.52
N MET A 111 4.70 4.90 -15.52
CA MET A 111 5.74 4.46 -14.59
C MET A 111 6.84 3.71 -15.32
N GLU A 112 6.51 2.76 -16.20
CA GLU A 112 7.46 2.02 -17.02
C GLU A 112 8.28 2.92 -17.93
N ALA A 113 7.62 3.84 -18.64
CA ALA A 113 8.29 4.80 -19.52
C ALA A 113 9.30 5.66 -18.73
N GLU A 114 8.90 6.17 -17.57
CA GLU A 114 9.75 7.01 -16.73
C GLU A 114 10.93 6.22 -16.12
N LEU A 115 10.73 4.96 -15.74
CA LEU A 115 11.84 4.10 -15.29
C LEU A 115 12.88 3.91 -16.39
N VAL A 116 12.45 3.69 -17.63
CA VAL A 116 13.35 3.56 -18.79
C VAL A 116 14.10 4.87 -19.03
N GLU A 117 13.41 6.01 -18.99
CA GLU A 117 14.02 7.34 -19.14
C GLU A 117 15.08 7.60 -18.07
N LEU A 118 14.76 7.32 -16.80
CA LEU A 118 15.68 7.50 -15.68
C LEU A 118 16.95 6.65 -15.85
N ALA A 119 16.81 5.36 -16.17
CA ALA A 119 17.95 4.47 -16.38
C ALA A 119 18.82 4.92 -17.56
N GLN A 120 18.22 5.41 -18.65
CA GLN A 120 18.96 5.90 -19.82
C GLN A 120 19.66 7.23 -19.56
N ALA A 121 19.03 8.13 -18.82
CA ALA A 121 19.58 9.46 -18.52
C ALA A 121 20.68 9.41 -17.46
N HIS A 122 20.61 8.45 -16.53
CA HIS A 122 21.53 8.33 -15.41
C HIS A 122 22.11 6.91 -15.26
N PRO A 123 22.76 6.34 -16.30
CA PRO A 123 23.20 4.94 -16.31
C PRO A 123 24.33 4.65 -15.30
N ASN A 124 25.01 5.69 -14.82
CA ASN A 124 26.05 5.56 -13.80
C ASN A 124 25.49 5.36 -12.39
N ILE A 125 24.19 5.64 -12.16
CA ILE A 125 23.56 5.48 -10.85
C ILE A 125 22.32 4.59 -10.86
N PHE A 126 21.79 4.27 -12.05
CA PHE A 126 20.57 3.49 -12.21
C PHE A 126 20.77 2.30 -13.15
N TYR A 127 20.28 1.15 -12.72
CA TYR A 127 20.20 -0.06 -13.52
C TYR A 127 18.78 -0.66 -13.40
N LEU A 128 18.03 -0.60 -14.50
CA LEU A 128 16.67 -1.12 -14.59
C LEU A 128 16.68 -2.56 -15.10
N PHE A 129 15.95 -3.44 -14.40
CA PHE A 129 15.75 -4.82 -14.81
C PHE A 129 14.37 -5.34 -14.35
N SER A 130 13.86 -6.36 -15.04
CA SER A 130 12.63 -7.05 -14.64
C SER A 130 12.94 -8.13 -13.60
N LEU A 131 12.09 -8.26 -12.58
CA LEU A 131 12.11 -9.38 -11.63
C LEU A 131 11.38 -10.62 -12.17
N GLY A 132 10.74 -10.50 -13.34
CA GLY A 132 9.89 -11.50 -13.94
C GLY A 132 8.45 -10.99 -14.15
N PRO A 133 7.62 -11.80 -14.82
CA PRO A 133 6.23 -11.44 -15.11
C PRO A 133 5.31 -11.56 -13.87
N SER A 134 4.30 -10.70 -13.83
CA SER A 134 3.10 -10.80 -12.98
C SER A 134 2.17 -11.93 -13.45
N TYR A 135 1.04 -12.14 -12.78
CA TYR A 135 0.06 -13.15 -13.19
C TYR A 135 -0.47 -12.94 -14.63
N MET A 136 -0.63 -11.70 -15.08
CA MET A 136 -1.08 -11.34 -16.43
C MET A 136 0.09 -11.00 -17.37
N GLU A 137 1.30 -11.49 -17.07
CA GLU A 137 2.49 -11.37 -17.91
C GLU A 137 3.01 -9.94 -18.12
N ARG A 138 2.80 -9.04 -17.14
CA ARG A 138 3.45 -7.71 -17.10
C ARG A 138 4.75 -7.79 -16.31
N ASP A 139 5.79 -7.11 -16.78
CA ASP A 139 7.06 -7.07 -16.07
C ASP A 139 6.92 -6.39 -14.69
N ILE A 140 7.52 -7.00 -13.67
CA ILE A 140 7.68 -6.39 -12.35
C ILE A 140 9.04 -5.69 -12.34
N TRP A 141 9.03 -4.39 -12.59
CA TRP A 141 10.25 -3.61 -12.73
C TRP A 141 10.94 -3.30 -11.40
N CYS A 142 12.27 -3.45 -11.39
CA CYS A 142 13.15 -3.05 -10.30
C CYS A 142 14.25 -2.13 -10.82
N MET A 143 14.40 -0.98 -10.17
CA MET A 143 15.54 -0.08 -10.35
C MET A 143 16.57 -0.35 -9.25
N LYS A 144 17.76 -0.84 -9.62
CA LYS A 144 18.92 -0.79 -8.72
C LYS A 144 19.53 0.61 -8.76
N VAL A 145 19.78 1.18 -7.59
CA VAL A 145 20.43 2.47 -7.37
C VAL A 145 21.72 2.24 -6.59
N SER A 146 22.86 2.68 -7.11
CA SER A 146 24.20 2.59 -6.50
C SER A 146 25.16 3.40 -7.37
N ASP A 147 26.33 3.80 -6.88
CA ASP A 147 27.39 4.42 -7.70
C ASP A 147 28.05 3.44 -8.70
N ASN A 148 27.86 2.12 -8.53
CA ASN A 148 28.22 1.08 -9.49
C ASN A 148 27.04 0.13 -9.78
N PRO A 149 25.95 0.61 -10.40
CA PRO A 149 24.65 -0.07 -10.42
C PRO A 149 24.62 -1.37 -11.25
N THR A 150 25.70 -1.68 -11.97
CA THR A 150 25.87 -2.92 -12.76
C THR A 150 26.76 -3.97 -12.10
N GLN A 151 27.38 -3.63 -10.97
CA GLN A 151 28.22 -4.52 -10.17
C GLN A 151 27.48 -4.96 -8.91
N ASP A 152 27.95 -6.00 -8.24
CA ASP A 152 27.47 -6.41 -6.92
C ASP A 152 28.60 -6.13 -5.94
N GLU A 153 28.36 -5.23 -5.00
CA GLU A 153 29.37 -4.76 -4.06
C GLU A 153 29.06 -5.21 -2.62
N GLU A 154 30.09 -5.22 -1.77
CA GLU A 154 29.94 -5.47 -0.33
C GLU A 154 29.46 -4.19 0.38
N GLU A 155 28.27 -3.74 0.02
CA GLU A 155 27.60 -2.58 0.58
C GLU A 155 26.28 -2.94 1.28
N GLY A 156 25.75 -2.01 2.07
CA GLY A 156 24.44 -2.20 2.70
C GLY A 156 23.33 -2.23 1.65
N LYS A 157 22.46 -3.24 1.70
CA LYS A 157 21.44 -3.46 0.66
C LYS A 157 20.05 -3.18 1.19
N LEU A 158 19.34 -2.26 0.54
CA LEU A 158 18.00 -1.84 0.91
C LEU A 158 17.00 -2.25 -0.17
N PHE A 159 15.86 -2.78 0.26
CA PHE A 159 14.72 -3.05 -0.61
C PHE A 159 13.57 -2.09 -0.32
N ILE A 160 13.06 -1.42 -1.35
CA ILE A 160 11.92 -0.52 -1.26
C ILE A 160 10.88 -0.95 -2.29
N HIS A 161 9.63 -1.12 -1.87
CA HIS A 161 8.55 -1.32 -2.83
C HIS A 161 7.25 -0.64 -2.42
N GLY A 162 6.40 -0.44 -3.42
CA GLY A 162 5.05 0.08 -3.26
C GLY A 162 4.02 -0.72 -4.05
N ASN A 163 2.75 -0.35 -3.87
CA ASN A 163 1.61 -0.84 -4.64
C ASN A 163 1.49 -2.37 -4.66
N THR A 164 1.72 -2.99 -3.49
CA THR A 164 1.38 -4.40 -3.22
C THR A 164 -0.14 -4.61 -3.25
N HIS A 165 -0.89 -3.69 -2.64
CA HIS A 165 -2.34 -3.59 -2.86
C HIS A 165 -2.63 -2.57 -3.96
N ALA A 166 -3.35 -2.99 -5.00
CA ALA A 166 -3.52 -2.20 -6.21
C ALA A 166 -4.23 -0.85 -6.00
N ARG A 167 -5.26 -0.80 -5.14
CA ARG A 167 -6.03 0.41 -4.82
C ARG A 167 -5.23 1.48 -4.06
N GLU A 168 -4.08 1.13 -3.50
CA GLU A 168 -3.24 2.04 -2.73
C GLU A 168 -2.35 2.88 -3.66
N ILE A 169 -2.96 3.54 -4.63
CA ILE A 169 -2.29 4.13 -5.82
C ILE A 169 -1.20 5.16 -5.45
N MET A 170 -1.32 5.83 -4.31
CA MET A 170 -0.31 6.76 -3.80
C MET A 170 1.02 6.06 -3.44
N THR A 171 0.99 4.78 -3.12
CA THR A 171 2.18 4.03 -2.68
C THR A 171 3.15 3.74 -3.82
N LEU A 172 2.70 3.77 -5.08
CA LEU A 172 3.56 3.75 -6.27
C LEU A 172 4.37 5.06 -6.39
N GLU A 173 3.74 6.19 -6.05
CA GLU A 173 4.35 7.50 -6.20
C GLU A 173 5.53 7.73 -5.24
N ILE A 174 5.56 7.05 -4.09
CA ILE A 174 6.62 7.20 -3.10
C ILE A 174 7.97 6.67 -3.63
N PRO A 175 8.07 5.40 -4.10
CA PRO A 175 9.24 4.91 -4.84
C PRO A 175 9.62 5.78 -6.04
N MET A 176 8.65 6.22 -6.85
CA MET A 176 8.93 7.07 -8.01
C MET A 176 9.50 8.43 -7.59
N TYR A 177 8.97 9.04 -6.52
CA TYR A 177 9.51 10.28 -5.97
C TYR A 177 10.94 10.11 -5.47
N PHE A 178 11.23 8.99 -4.80
CA PHE A 178 12.57 8.64 -4.34
C PHE A 178 13.57 8.58 -5.51
N LEU A 179 13.24 7.85 -6.57
CA LEU A 179 14.08 7.76 -7.78
C LEU A 179 14.30 9.14 -8.43
N ASN A 180 13.24 9.94 -8.57
CA ASN A 180 13.34 11.29 -9.13
C ASN A 180 14.20 12.23 -8.27
N ARG A 181 14.15 12.10 -6.94
CA ARG A 181 15.00 12.89 -6.03
C ARG A 181 16.47 12.54 -6.26
N ILE A 182 16.80 11.25 -6.36
CA ILE A 182 18.17 10.79 -6.65
C ILE A 182 18.64 11.35 -7.99
N ALA A 183 17.84 11.19 -9.05
CA ALA A 183 18.17 11.68 -10.39
C ALA A 183 18.51 13.18 -10.42
N ARG A 184 17.74 13.98 -9.67
CA ARG A 184 17.89 15.44 -9.59
C ARG A 184 19.06 15.87 -8.71
N ASP A 185 19.20 15.25 -7.53
CA ASP A 185 19.98 15.83 -6.45
C ASP A 185 21.32 15.11 -6.23
N TYR A 186 21.55 13.89 -6.74
CA TYR A 186 22.75 13.07 -6.47
C TYR A 186 24.08 13.84 -6.63
N TYR A 187 24.25 14.63 -7.69
CA TYR A 187 25.49 15.38 -7.93
C TYR A 187 25.59 16.72 -7.19
N THR A 188 24.55 17.12 -6.45
CA THR A 188 24.44 18.44 -5.81
C THR A 188 24.18 18.40 -4.31
N ASP A 189 23.68 17.27 -3.80
CA ASP A 189 23.43 17.00 -2.39
C ASP A 189 24.47 15.99 -1.87
N PRO A 190 25.53 16.44 -1.17
CA PRO A 190 26.59 15.55 -0.68
C PRO A 190 26.10 14.49 0.33
N GLU A 191 25.01 14.75 1.04
CA GLU A 191 24.46 13.78 1.99
C GLU A 191 23.78 12.64 1.24
N LEU A 192 22.99 12.98 0.21
CA LEU A 192 22.38 12.00 -0.68
C LEU A 192 23.42 11.20 -1.46
N ALA A 193 24.44 11.86 -2.00
CA ALA A 193 25.55 11.20 -2.69
C ALA A 193 26.20 10.16 -1.78
N ARG A 194 26.61 10.56 -0.57
CA ARG A 194 27.22 9.64 0.41
C ARG A 194 26.33 8.43 0.73
N LEU A 195 25.01 8.61 0.78
CA LEU A 195 24.09 7.48 1.02
C LEU A 195 24.09 6.49 -0.14
N ILE A 196 24.06 6.97 -1.38
CA ILE A 196 24.06 6.12 -2.58
C ILE A 196 25.45 5.51 -2.86
N ASP A 197 26.53 6.24 -2.58
CA ASP A 197 27.93 5.77 -2.72
C ASP A 197 28.35 4.74 -1.64
N SER A 198 27.42 4.31 -0.78
CA SER A 198 27.71 3.33 0.28
C SER A 198 26.61 2.29 0.45
N HIS A 199 25.61 2.28 -0.44
CA HIS A 199 24.47 1.39 -0.38
C HIS A 199 23.94 1.05 -1.76
N GLU A 200 23.45 -0.18 -1.88
CA GLU A 200 22.64 -0.60 -3.02
C GLU A 200 21.16 -0.54 -2.66
N VAL A 201 20.40 0.31 -3.34
CA VAL A 201 18.95 0.42 -3.12
C VAL A 201 18.19 -0.18 -4.29
N TYR A 202 17.37 -1.18 -4.01
CA TYR A 202 16.52 -1.87 -4.98
C TYR A 202 15.09 -1.37 -4.84
N VAL A 203 14.57 -0.72 -5.87
CA VAL A 203 13.29 -0.01 -5.84
C VAL A 203 12.31 -0.65 -6.82
N VAL A 204 11.18 -1.14 -6.32
CA VAL A 204 10.06 -1.70 -7.09
C VAL A 204 8.82 -0.82 -6.92
N PRO A 205 8.53 0.10 -7.86
CA PRO A 205 7.40 1.03 -7.70
C PRO A 205 6.04 0.34 -7.63
N SER A 206 5.81 -0.71 -8.41
CA SER A 206 4.60 -1.52 -8.36
C SER A 206 4.92 -3.00 -8.33
N LEU A 207 4.55 -3.65 -7.21
CA LEU A 207 4.59 -5.10 -7.10
C LEU A 207 3.36 -5.77 -7.73
N ASN A 208 2.23 -5.06 -7.84
CA ASN A 208 0.97 -5.57 -8.38
C ASN A 208 0.52 -4.76 -9.62
N PRO A 209 1.28 -4.79 -10.73
CA PRO A 209 0.95 -3.99 -11.92
C PRO A 209 -0.40 -4.39 -12.52
N ASP A 210 -0.79 -5.66 -12.43
CA ASP A 210 -2.05 -6.14 -12.99
C ASP A 210 -3.27 -5.57 -12.26
N GLY A 211 -3.24 -5.60 -10.92
CA GLY A 211 -4.31 -5.03 -10.12
C GLY A 211 -4.37 -3.52 -10.29
N HIS A 212 -3.22 -2.84 -10.41
CA HIS A 212 -3.18 -1.40 -10.61
C HIS A 212 -3.78 -0.99 -11.97
N VAL A 213 -3.46 -1.71 -13.06
CA VAL A 213 -4.13 -1.51 -14.36
C VAL A 213 -5.64 -1.73 -14.25
N TYR A 214 -6.08 -2.73 -13.49
CA TYR A 214 -7.52 -2.89 -13.23
C TYR A 214 -8.13 -1.64 -12.58
N VAL A 215 -7.46 -1.05 -11.58
CA VAL A 215 -7.91 0.21 -10.94
C VAL A 215 -7.95 1.35 -11.95
N GLU A 216 -6.91 1.51 -12.78
CA GLU A 216 -6.89 2.53 -13.84
C GLU A 216 -8.10 2.44 -14.76
N GLU A 217 -8.46 1.22 -15.19
CA GLU A 217 -9.54 0.97 -16.16
C GLU A 217 -10.95 1.01 -15.55
N HIS A 218 -11.09 0.63 -14.27
CA HIS A 218 -12.41 0.37 -13.66
C HIS A 218 -12.78 1.35 -12.55
N HIS A 219 -11.89 2.25 -12.13
CA HIS A 219 -12.27 3.29 -11.17
C HIS A 219 -13.32 4.24 -11.78
N ASP A 220 -14.52 4.24 -11.22
CA ASP A 220 -15.63 5.11 -11.65
C ASP A 220 -16.05 6.10 -10.55
N GLY A 221 -15.24 6.22 -9.49
CA GLY A 221 -15.55 6.98 -8.29
C GLY A 221 -16.36 6.20 -7.25
N SER A 222 -16.74 4.96 -7.53
CA SER A 222 -17.34 4.02 -6.57
C SER A 222 -16.28 3.07 -5.99
N PRO A 223 -16.56 2.39 -4.86
CA PRO A 223 -15.63 1.42 -4.27
C PRO A 223 -15.38 0.16 -5.13
N TYR A 224 -16.21 -0.14 -6.14
CA TYR A 224 -16.10 -1.39 -6.92
C TYR A 224 -14.89 -1.44 -7.84
N GLY A 225 -14.44 -0.28 -8.34
CA GLY A 225 -13.25 -0.19 -9.19
C GLY A 225 -11.93 -0.28 -8.42
N TRP A 226 -11.97 -0.25 -7.08
CA TRP A 226 -10.77 -0.21 -6.23
C TRP A 226 -10.31 -1.60 -5.81
N ARG A 227 -9.63 -2.26 -6.74
CA ARG A 227 -9.07 -3.60 -6.55
C ARG A 227 -7.98 -3.63 -5.47
N ARG A 228 -8.08 -4.56 -4.52
CA ARG A 228 -7.03 -4.81 -3.51
C ARG A 228 -5.99 -5.83 -3.99
N LYS A 229 -6.46 -7.01 -4.38
CA LYS A 229 -5.68 -8.23 -4.67
C LYS A 229 -5.07 -8.20 -6.08
N ASN A 230 -4.21 -9.17 -6.40
CA ASN A 230 -3.77 -9.38 -7.79
C ASN A 230 -4.91 -9.93 -8.68
N MET A 231 -4.60 -10.32 -9.91
CA MET A 231 -5.63 -10.74 -10.89
C MET A 231 -5.81 -12.26 -11.06
N ARG A 232 -5.23 -13.08 -10.17
CA ARG A 232 -5.39 -14.55 -10.23
C ARG A 232 -6.85 -14.98 -10.01
N PRO A 233 -7.49 -15.81 -10.85
CA PRO A 233 -8.85 -16.30 -10.61
C PRO A 233 -8.98 -17.15 -9.32
N PRO A 234 -10.18 -17.21 -8.71
CA PRO A 234 -11.43 -16.60 -9.17
C PRO A 234 -11.58 -15.12 -8.78
N ASP A 235 -10.88 -14.65 -7.74
CA ASP A 235 -10.99 -13.28 -7.22
C ASP A 235 -9.66 -12.76 -6.63
N GLY A 236 -8.52 -13.24 -7.09
CA GLY A 236 -7.17 -12.80 -6.70
C GLY A 236 -6.71 -13.27 -5.33
N VAL A 237 -5.43 -13.08 -5.09
CA VAL A 237 -4.73 -13.33 -3.84
C VAL A 237 -4.24 -12.00 -3.25
N ASP A 238 -4.36 -11.85 -1.93
CA ASP A 238 -3.73 -10.75 -1.20
C ASP A 238 -2.23 -11.03 -1.12
N LEU A 239 -1.44 -10.28 -1.90
CA LEU A 239 0.01 -10.45 -1.97
C LEU A 239 0.68 -10.24 -0.60
N ASN A 240 0.13 -9.36 0.25
CA ASN A 240 0.63 -9.12 1.59
C ASN A 240 0.15 -10.17 2.62
N ARG A 241 -0.45 -11.27 2.15
CA ARG A 241 -0.74 -12.50 2.91
C ARG A 241 -0.06 -13.72 2.31
N ASN A 242 0.67 -13.57 1.21
CA ASN A 242 1.22 -14.69 0.45
C ASN A 242 2.71 -14.93 0.70
N TYR A 243 3.39 -14.17 1.58
CA TYR A 243 4.77 -14.44 1.98
C TYR A 243 4.88 -15.68 2.89
N GLY A 244 6.07 -16.29 2.94
CA GLY A 244 6.27 -17.58 3.60
C GLY A 244 6.42 -17.60 5.12
N HIS A 245 6.73 -16.46 5.76
CA HIS A 245 6.91 -16.45 7.21
C HIS A 245 5.55 -16.53 7.92
N MET A 246 5.35 -17.58 8.71
CA MET A 246 4.10 -17.83 9.45
C MET A 246 2.86 -17.80 8.55
N TRP A 247 3.02 -18.27 7.31
CA TRP A 247 1.93 -18.34 6.35
C TRP A 247 0.82 -19.27 6.85
N GLY A 248 -0.41 -18.74 6.93
CA GLY A 248 -1.56 -19.49 7.43
C GLY A 248 -1.40 -20.00 8.86
N TYR A 249 -0.65 -19.27 9.70
CA TYR A 249 -0.47 -19.57 11.12
C TYR A 249 -1.80 -19.82 11.85
N ASP A 250 -2.79 -18.98 11.55
CA ASP A 250 -4.18 -19.11 11.95
C ASP A 250 -5.10 -18.51 10.86
N ASP A 251 -6.40 -18.41 11.16
CA ASP A 251 -7.39 -17.75 10.30
C ASP A 251 -7.75 -16.33 10.77
N HIS A 252 -6.84 -15.68 11.50
CA HIS A 252 -6.95 -14.30 11.96
C HIS A 252 -6.03 -13.40 11.14
N GLY A 253 -6.59 -12.34 10.56
CA GLY A 253 -5.84 -11.39 9.73
C GLY A 253 -5.52 -11.88 8.32
N SER A 254 -5.71 -13.17 8.01
CA SER A 254 -5.65 -13.76 6.68
C SER A 254 -6.71 -14.85 6.53
N SER A 255 -7.10 -15.24 5.31
CA SER A 255 -8.16 -16.26 5.11
C SER A 255 -7.78 -17.35 4.11
N PRO A 256 -8.22 -18.61 4.30
CA PRO A 256 -8.11 -19.66 3.28
C PRO A 256 -9.28 -19.61 2.27
N ASN A 257 -10.28 -18.74 2.47
CA ASN A 257 -11.41 -18.59 1.56
C ASN A 257 -11.02 -17.75 0.33
N PRO A 258 -11.10 -18.28 -0.92
CA PRO A 258 -10.73 -17.56 -2.14
C PRO A 258 -11.47 -16.23 -2.37
N TRP A 259 -12.65 -16.06 -1.77
CA TRP A 259 -13.48 -14.86 -1.90
C TRP A 259 -13.23 -13.82 -0.81
N ALA A 260 -12.36 -14.11 0.17
CA ALA A 260 -12.01 -13.14 1.19
C ALA A 260 -11.08 -12.05 0.63
N ALA A 261 -11.21 -10.83 1.15
CA ALA A 261 -10.31 -9.73 0.80
C ALA A 261 -8.85 -10.01 1.20
N THR A 262 -8.65 -10.82 2.23
CA THR A 262 -7.36 -11.25 2.79
C THR A 262 -6.99 -12.70 2.42
N TYR A 263 -7.53 -13.21 1.30
CA TYR A 263 -7.22 -14.56 0.83
C TYR A 263 -5.71 -14.75 0.64
N ARG A 264 -5.14 -15.71 1.36
CA ARG A 264 -3.68 -15.90 1.48
C ARG A 264 -3.04 -16.70 0.36
N GLY A 265 -3.82 -17.19 -0.61
CA GLY A 265 -3.37 -18.08 -1.68
C GLY A 265 -3.42 -19.57 -1.30
N THR A 266 -2.97 -20.44 -2.20
CA THR A 266 -2.99 -21.90 -2.00
C THR A 266 -1.77 -22.44 -1.28
N ALA A 267 -0.68 -21.68 -1.25
CA ALA A 267 0.58 -21.98 -0.61
C ALA A 267 1.34 -20.66 -0.35
N PRO A 268 2.34 -20.64 0.54
CA PRO A 268 3.27 -19.51 0.60
C PRO A 268 3.96 -19.34 -0.75
N PHE A 269 4.10 -18.09 -1.20
CA PHE A 269 4.63 -17.71 -2.49
C PHE A 269 3.92 -18.40 -3.66
N SER A 270 2.59 -18.54 -3.62
CA SER A 270 1.81 -19.07 -4.75
C SER A 270 1.72 -18.08 -5.92
N GLU A 271 1.94 -16.79 -5.65
CA GLU A 271 1.78 -15.72 -6.62
C GLU A 271 3.13 -15.35 -7.27
N PRO A 272 3.19 -15.21 -8.62
CA PRO A 272 4.44 -14.86 -9.31
C PRO A 272 5.04 -13.54 -8.80
N GLU A 273 4.19 -12.59 -8.40
CA GLU A 273 4.62 -11.32 -7.81
C GLU A 273 5.44 -11.53 -6.52
N THR A 274 4.94 -12.35 -5.60
CA THR A 274 5.68 -12.64 -4.36
C THR A 274 6.87 -13.57 -4.57
N GLN A 275 6.82 -14.47 -5.56
CA GLN A 275 7.96 -15.29 -5.95
C GLN A 275 9.11 -14.46 -6.52
N ALA A 276 8.80 -13.39 -7.25
CA ALA A 276 9.78 -12.44 -7.78
C ALA A 276 10.57 -11.78 -6.63
N VAL A 277 9.86 -11.29 -5.61
CA VAL A 277 10.48 -10.74 -4.39
C VAL A 277 11.28 -11.81 -3.65
N HIS A 278 10.72 -13.01 -3.46
CA HIS A 278 11.43 -14.11 -2.78
C HIS A 278 12.77 -14.44 -3.47
N THR A 279 12.74 -14.58 -4.80
CA THR A 279 13.93 -14.88 -5.61
C THR A 279 14.96 -13.76 -5.52
N LEU A 280 14.51 -12.50 -5.56
CA LEU A 280 15.39 -11.34 -5.38
C LEU A 280 16.09 -11.38 -4.01
N PHE A 281 15.33 -11.63 -2.92
CA PHE A 281 15.88 -11.71 -1.56
C PHE A 281 16.88 -12.87 -1.40
N GLN A 282 16.61 -14.03 -2.01
CA GLN A 282 17.55 -15.16 -2.00
C GLN A 282 18.85 -14.86 -2.76
N ARG A 283 18.78 -14.04 -3.81
CA ARG A 283 19.94 -13.68 -4.63
C ARG A 283 20.80 -12.59 -3.99
N VAL A 284 20.15 -11.55 -3.43
CA VAL A 284 20.82 -10.31 -3.02
C VAL A 284 21.19 -10.32 -1.54
N GLY A 285 20.28 -10.75 -0.67
CA GLY A 285 20.40 -10.60 0.79
C GLY A 285 20.30 -9.13 1.21
N PHE A 286 19.14 -8.71 1.71
CA PHE A 286 18.90 -7.32 2.13
C PHE A 286 19.08 -7.14 3.64
N ASP A 287 19.69 -6.02 4.03
CA ASP A 287 19.82 -5.60 5.43
C ASP A 287 18.54 -4.91 5.94
N PHE A 288 17.84 -4.21 5.04
CA PHE A 288 16.62 -3.48 5.37
C PHE A 288 15.61 -3.51 4.23
N ALA A 289 14.33 -3.60 4.60
CA ALA A 289 13.23 -3.61 3.64
C ALA A 289 12.09 -2.70 4.08
N MET A 290 11.59 -1.87 3.15
CA MET A 290 10.42 -1.01 3.33
C MET A 290 9.34 -1.39 2.32
N SER A 291 8.13 -1.59 2.82
CA SER A 291 6.92 -1.75 2.03
C SER A 291 5.99 -0.58 2.30
N TYR A 292 5.68 0.20 1.27
CA TYR A 292 4.76 1.33 1.39
C TYR A 292 3.32 0.89 1.16
N HIS A 293 2.48 1.22 2.13
CA HIS A 293 1.05 0.95 2.14
C HIS A 293 0.24 2.21 2.43
N SER A 294 -1.04 2.21 2.06
CA SER A 294 -1.98 3.26 2.48
C SER A 294 -3.37 2.70 2.80
N PHE A 295 -4.14 3.30 3.71
CA PHE A 295 -3.87 4.51 4.49
C PHE A 295 -3.75 4.17 5.98
N GLY A 296 -3.37 5.15 6.80
CA GLY A 296 -3.33 4.97 8.25
C GLY A 296 -2.32 5.85 8.96
N GLU A 297 -1.37 6.45 8.23
CA GLU A 297 -0.29 7.27 8.82
C GLU A 297 0.51 6.50 9.89
N LEU A 298 0.77 5.22 9.60
CA LEU A 298 1.45 4.30 10.50
C LEU A 298 2.87 3.99 10.00
N LEU A 299 3.81 3.92 10.94
CA LEU A 299 5.07 3.20 10.78
C LEU A 299 4.91 1.87 11.52
N LEU A 300 4.90 0.76 10.79
CA LEU A 300 4.73 -0.57 11.34
C LEU A 300 6.06 -1.34 11.29
N LEU A 301 6.35 -2.04 12.38
CA LEU A 301 7.47 -2.94 12.51
C LEU A 301 6.95 -4.36 12.77
N PRO A 302 7.73 -5.41 12.49
CA PRO A 302 7.35 -6.76 12.89
C PRO A 302 7.12 -6.86 14.41
N TRP A 303 6.36 -7.83 14.89
CA TRP A 303 5.62 -8.83 14.12
C TRP A 303 4.21 -8.39 13.77
N GLY A 304 3.73 -8.80 12.59
CA GLY A 304 2.32 -8.63 12.20
C GLY A 304 1.43 -9.84 12.54
N TYR A 305 2.00 -11.02 12.74
CA TYR A 305 1.24 -12.27 12.96
C TYR A 305 0.94 -12.56 14.44
N VAL A 306 1.65 -11.90 15.37
CA VAL A 306 1.51 -12.11 16.80
C VAL A 306 1.77 -10.82 17.55
N ASN A 307 1.10 -10.62 18.68
CA ASN A 307 1.32 -9.49 19.57
C ASN A 307 2.48 -9.76 20.55
N GLN A 308 3.70 -9.86 20.02
CA GLN A 308 4.92 -10.02 20.80
C GLN A 308 6.04 -9.13 20.22
N PRO A 309 6.92 -8.60 21.07
CA PRO A 309 8.13 -7.91 20.64
C PRO A 309 9.01 -8.72 19.69
N THR A 310 9.70 -8.03 18.78
CA THR A 310 10.85 -8.62 18.07
C THR A 310 12.06 -8.67 18.99
N PRO A 311 13.03 -9.57 18.73
CA PRO A 311 14.32 -9.53 19.43
C PRO A 311 15.03 -8.17 19.32
N ASP A 312 14.80 -7.45 18.22
CA ASP A 312 15.42 -6.16 17.91
C ASP A 312 14.54 -4.96 18.27
N GLU A 313 13.44 -5.12 19.02
CA GLU A 313 12.49 -4.02 19.27
C GLU A 313 13.15 -2.82 19.97
N GLU A 314 14.14 -3.05 20.82
CA GLU A 314 14.91 -1.98 21.47
C GLU A 314 15.73 -1.13 20.47
N THR A 315 16.11 -1.69 19.31
CA THR A 315 16.86 -0.97 18.27
C THR A 315 16.00 0.09 17.57
N PHE A 316 14.68 -0.09 17.54
CA PHE A 316 13.75 0.76 16.81
C PHE A 316 12.99 1.78 17.70
N ARG A 317 13.27 1.83 19.01
CA ARG A 317 12.59 2.70 19.98
C ARG A 317 13.46 3.86 20.47
#